data_AF-M6KIC2-F1
#
_entry.id   AF-M6KIC2-F1
#
_cell.length_a   1.000
_cell.length_b   1.000
_cell.length_c   1.000
_cell.angle_alpha   90.00
_cell.angle_beta   90.00
_cell.angle_gamma   90.00
#
_symmetry.space_group_name_H-M   'P 1'
#
loop_
_entity.id
_entity.type
_entity.pdbx_description
1 polymer ?
#
loop_
_entity_poly.entity_id
_entity_poly.type
_entity_poly.pdbx_seq_one_letter_code
_entity_poly.pdbx_strand_id
1 'polypeptide(L)'
;MYQLTLPDKSIKEVASGFTYRDFIEKELPFLKNKALAVRLNGEEILDLSRTVEKNSNIEVLTYSEKLGWETFQHSAAHLLGMAVQNLYKNANLTVGPVIDNGPGFFYYDIDFQGAIVTPEDFPKIEAEMEKIVKADHPVWRKVVSKKQAIETFQKLGEKYKIEIIDGIPSEEVSIYGMGEWFDLCRGPHVPNSGILKSFKLTAISGAYWKADKNNSMLTRIYGVAFPTKKNWINIFFKLRKRRKEIIERSEKRWIYFLFKRKVQGFLFGIPKEQFFGIHSQSIFVPNVTKEVIRKSKRLRYFLPNFGRSPVIGIIFMRTCILRT
;
A
#
# COMPACT_ATOMS: atom_id res chain seq x y z
N MET A 1 3.54 -14.83 37.31
CA MET A 1 3.70 -13.41 36.95
C MET A 1 4.81 -13.32 35.93
N TYR A 2 4.71 -12.37 35.01
CA TYR A 2 5.74 -12.09 34.01
C TYR A 2 6.37 -10.72 34.27
N GLN A 3 7.62 -10.57 33.87
CA GLN A 3 8.37 -9.32 33.99
C GLN A 3 8.56 -8.69 32.62
N LEU A 4 8.10 -7.44 32.50
CA LEU A 4 8.29 -6.63 31.31
C LEU A 4 9.27 -5.50 31.62
N THR A 5 10.37 -5.46 30.89
CA THR A 5 11.40 -4.41 31.02
C THR A 5 11.14 -3.31 30.01
N LEU A 6 10.97 -2.09 30.48
CA LEU A 6 10.71 -0.91 29.67
C LEU A 6 12.01 -0.30 29.12
N PRO A 7 11.95 0.59 28.11
CA PRO A 7 13.14 1.20 27.51
C PRO A 7 13.98 2.04 28.50
N ASP A 8 13.37 2.53 29.58
CA ASP A 8 14.03 3.25 30.67
C ASP A 8 14.70 2.30 31.69
N LYS A 9 14.72 0.99 31.40
CA LYS A 9 15.21 -0.11 32.24
C LYS A 9 14.38 -0.38 33.49
N SER A 10 13.23 0.28 33.66
CA SER A 10 12.31 -0.07 34.74
C SER A 10 11.66 -1.43 34.45
N ILE A 11 11.46 -2.23 35.50
CA ILE A 11 10.83 -3.54 35.40
C ILE A 11 9.43 -3.45 36.00
N LYS A 12 8.44 -3.96 35.26
CA LYS A 12 7.05 -4.02 35.68
C LYS A 12 6.57 -5.46 35.73
N GLU A 13 5.86 -5.80 36.79
CA GLU A 13 5.27 -7.11 36.96
C GLU A 13 3.84 -7.15 36.39
N VAL A 14 3.57 -8.21 35.65
CA VAL A 14 2.28 -8.43 34.98
C VAL A 14 1.74 -9.79 35.39
N ALA A 15 0.48 -9.83 35.81
CA ALA A 15 -0.18 -11.07 36.14
C ALA A 15 -0.38 -11.94 34.88
N SER A 16 -0.42 -13.26 35.06
CA SER A 16 -0.71 -14.17 33.94
C SER A 16 -2.12 -13.91 33.41
N GLY A 17 -2.32 -13.98 32.10
CA GLY A 17 -3.60 -13.73 31.44
C GLY A 17 -3.89 -12.25 31.11
N PHE A 18 -3.06 -11.31 31.56
CA PHE A 18 -3.15 -9.92 31.11
C PHE A 18 -2.69 -9.79 29.66
N THR A 19 -3.37 -8.93 28.90
CA THR A 19 -2.94 -8.56 27.55
C THR A 19 -1.92 -7.41 27.59
N TYR A 20 -1.19 -7.21 26.49
CA TYR A 20 -0.34 -6.03 26.34
C TYR A 20 -1.13 -4.72 26.42
N ARG A 21 -2.39 -4.74 25.99
CA ARG A 21 -3.32 -3.63 26.16
C ARG A 21 -3.55 -3.36 27.65
N ASP A 22 -3.93 -4.37 28.43
CA ASP A 22 -4.19 -4.21 29.87
C ASP A 22 -2.96 -3.69 30.61
N PHE A 23 -1.79 -4.21 30.25
CA PHE A 23 -0.50 -3.71 30.76
C PHE A 23 -0.30 -2.22 30.45
N ILE A 24 -0.49 -1.80 29.20
CA ILE A 24 -0.32 -0.40 28.80
C ILE A 24 -1.35 0.49 29.50
N GLU A 25 -2.61 0.06 29.59
CA GLU A 25 -3.66 0.86 30.25
C GLU A 25 -3.38 1.07 31.74
N LYS A 26 -2.80 0.07 32.41
CA LYS A 26 -2.49 0.11 33.84
C LYS A 26 -1.17 0.84 34.15
N GLU A 27 -0.09 0.46 33.49
CA GLU A 27 1.27 0.91 33.85
C GLU A 27 1.73 2.12 33.01
N LEU A 28 1.16 2.31 31.81
CA LEU A 28 1.56 3.35 30.85
C LEU A 28 0.32 4.14 30.33
N PRO A 29 -0.51 4.73 31.21
CA PRO A 29 -1.80 5.32 30.82
C PRO A 29 -1.66 6.44 29.77
N PHE A 30 -0.52 7.14 29.73
CA PHE A 30 -0.21 8.17 28.75
C PHE A 30 -0.05 7.63 27.30
N LEU A 31 0.13 6.33 27.13
CA LEU A 31 0.23 5.63 25.84
C LEU A 31 -1.06 4.92 25.42
N LYS A 32 -2.06 4.79 26.31
CA LYS A 32 -3.30 4.04 26.05
C LYS A 32 -3.94 4.32 24.69
N ASN A 33 -4.01 5.60 24.30
CA ASN A 33 -4.65 6.02 23.04
C ASN A 33 -3.67 6.14 21.85
N LYS A 34 -2.37 5.91 22.08
CA LYS A 34 -1.30 6.07 21.08
C LYS A 34 -0.67 4.74 20.67
N ALA A 35 -0.76 3.73 21.54
CA ALA A 35 -0.23 2.40 21.29
C ALA A 35 -0.97 1.74 20.11
N LEU A 36 -0.20 1.10 19.24
CA LEU A 36 -0.71 0.39 18.05
C LEU A 36 -0.30 -1.09 18.08
N ALA A 37 0.92 -1.36 18.50
CA ALA A 37 1.50 -2.69 18.64
C ALA A 37 2.58 -2.65 19.73
N VAL A 38 3.11 -3.82 20.08
CA VAL A 38 4.28 -3.94 20.93
C VAL A 38 5.39 -4.67 20.19
N ARG A 39 6.63 -4.28 20.48
CA ARG A 39 7.83 -4.99 20.04
C ARG A 39 8.48 -5.66 21.25
N LEU A 40 8.70 -6.96 21.15
CA LEU A 40 9.36 -7.75 22.19
C LEU A 40 10.79 -8.07 21.77
N ASN A 41 11.73 -7.86 22.69
CA ASN A 41 13.14 -8.19 22.53
C ASN A 41 13.78 -7.64 21.25
N GLY A 42 13.24 -6.54 20.70
CA GLY A 42 13.74 -5.89 19.48
C GLY A 42 13.30 -6.51 18.15
N GLU A 43 12.62 -7.66 18.16
CA GLU A 43 12.35 -8.44 16.94
C GLU A 43 10.86 -8.73 16.73
N GLU A 44 10.19 -9.30 17.73
CA GLU A 44 8.84 -9.83 17.59
C GLU A 44 7.79 -8.72 17.75
N ILE A 45 6.95 -8.50 16.74
CA ILE A 45 5.91 -7.46 16.77
C ILE A 45 4.55 -8.13 16.98
N LEU A 46 3.84 -7.72 18.04
CA LEU A 46 2.57 -8.31 18.44
C LEU A 46 1.46 -7.27 18.59
N ASP A 47 0.22 -7.73 18.41
CA ASP A 47 -0.98 -6.94 18.70
C ASP A 47 -1.09 -6.64 20.20
N LEU A 48 -1.78 -5.53 20.52
CA LEU A 48 -2.08 -5.19 21.90
C LEU A 48 -3.00 -6.22 22.59
N SER A 49 -3.82 -6.94 21.81
CA SER A 49 -4.75 -7.95 22.35
C SER A 49 -4.07 -9.28 22.72
N ARG A 50 -2.78 -9.47 22.39
CA ARG A 50 -2.04 -10.68 22.75
C ARG A 50 -1.79 -10.73 24.27
N THR A 51 -1.93 -11.92 24.84
CA THR A 51 -1.58 -12.21 26.23
C THR A 51 -0.08 -12.18 26.45
N VAL A 52 0.34 -11.71 27.61
CA VAL A 52 1.74 -11.80 28.03
C VAL A 52 2.04 -13.25 28.43
N GLU A 53 2.98 -13.88 27.73
CA GLU A 53 3.30 -15.31 27.89
C GLU A 53 4.73 -15.58 28.36
N LYS A 54 5.60 -14.56 28.33
CA LYS A 54 7.02 -14.68 28.70
C LYS A 54 7.56 -13.36 29.21
N ASN A 55 8.63 -13.44 30.02
CA ASN A 55 9.42 -12.26 30.39
C ASN A 55 10.06 -11.67 29.13
N SER A 56 10.04 -10.36 28.96
CA SER A 56 10.53 -9.72 27.73
C SER A 56 10.90 -8.26 27.95
N ASN A 57 11.82 -7.76 27.13
CA ASN A 57 11.99 -6.33 26.92
C ASN A 57 10.85 -5.86 26.01
N ILE A 58 10.07 -4.88 26.45
CA ILE A 58 8.90 -4.38 25.73
C ILE A 58 9.13 -2.95 25.25
N GLU A 59 8.74 -2.69 24.01
CA GLU A 59 8.64 -1.36 23.45
C GLU A 59 7.23 -1.17 22.88
N VAL A 60 6.58 -0.08 23.27
CA VAL A 60 5.26 0.26 22.76
C VAL A 60 5.42 1.03 21.46
N LEU A 61 4.93 0.47 20.36
CA LEU A 61 4.96 1.10 19.05
C LEU A 61 3.75 2.03 18.88
N THR A 62 4.04 3.25 18.46
CA THR A 62 3.07 4.32 18.22
C THR A 62 3.21 4.85 16.79
N TYR A 63 2.54 5.97 16.47
CA TYR A 63 2.73 6.67 15.19
C TYR A 63 4.10 7.38 15.06
N SER A 64 4.97 7.30 16.06
CA SER A 64 6.35 7.81 15.94
C SER A 64 7.26 6.80 15.24
N GLU A 65 6.94 5.51 15.33
CA GLU A 65 7.74 4.41 14.81
C GLU A 65 7.19 3.91 13.46
N LYS A 66 8.09 3.55 12.53
CA LYS A 66 7.73 3.00 11.21
C LYS A 66 6.81 1.78 11.33
N LEU A 67 7.15 0.86 12.23
CA LEU A 67 6.39 -0.38 12.44
C LEU A 67 4.99 -0.13 13.03
N GLY A 68 4.84 0.89 13.87
CA GLY A 68 3.51 1.32 14.34
C GLY A 68 2.67 1.87 13.18
N TRP A 69 3.27 2.68 12.31
CA TRP A 69 2.64 3.12 11.06
C TRP A 69 2.22 1.98 10.15
N GLU A 70 3.07 0.98 9.97
CA GLU A 70 2.79 -0.19 9.14
C GLU A 70 1.62 -1.00 9.72
N THR A 71 1.56 -1.19 11.05
CA THR A 71 0.42 -1.84 11.74
C THR A 71 -0.91 -1.15 11.42
N PHE A 72 -0.93 0.18 11.48
CA PHE A 72 -2.11 0.98 11.16
C PHE A 72 -2.52 0.85 9.69
N GLN A 73 -1.56 0.91 8.77
CA GLN A 73 -1.82 0.81 7.33
C GLN A 73 -2.25 -0.59 6.91
N HIS A 74 -1.67 -1.62 7.53
CA HIS A 74 -2.06 -3.00 7.29
C HIS A 74 -3.51 -3.25 7.71
N SER A 75 -3.93 -2.64 8.82
CA SER A 75 -5.32 -2.65 9.26
C SER A 75 -6.24 -1.88 8.30
N ALA A 76 -5.77 -0.78 7.70
CA ALA A 76 -6.51 -0.08 6.66
C ALA A 76 -6.67 -0.91 5.37
N ALA A 77 -5.72 -1.78 5.04
CA ALA A 77 -5.87 -2.75 3.96
C ALA A 77 -6.99 -3.75 4.27
N HIS A 78 -7.06 -4.28 5.49
CA HIS A 78 -8.18 -5.15 5.90
C HIS A 78 -9.53 -4.41 5.87
N LEU A 79 -9.57 -3.14 6.28
CA LEU A 79 -10.76 -2.31 6.16
C LEU A 79 -11.24 -2.19 4.71
N LEU A 80 -10.31 -2.02 3.76
CA LEU A 80 -10.62 -2.02 2.33
C LEU A 80 -11.13 -3.40 1.87
N GLY A 81 -10.48 -4.49 2.28
CA GLY A 81 -10.90 -5.85 1.96
C GLY A 81 -12.34 -6.15 2.40
N MET A 82 -12.66 -5.82 3.65
CA MET A 82 -14.01 -5.95 4.21
C MET A 82 -15.03 -5.09 3.45
N ALA A 83 -14.71 -3.82 3.18
CA ALA A 83 -15.60 -2.93 2.43
C ALA A 83 -15.87 -3.45 1.01
N VAL A 84 -14.85 -3.97 0.35
CA VAL A 84 -14.98 -4.58 -0.97
C VAL A 84 -15.89 -5.80 -0.91
N GLN A 85 -15.71 -6.72 0.02
CA GLN A 85 -16.56 -7.91 0.12
C GLN A 85 -17.98 -7.60 0.59
N ASN A 86 -18.20 -6.48 1.28
CA ASN A 86 -19.55 -5.99 1.55
C ASN A 86 -20.28 -5.56 0.27
N LEU A 87 -19.58 -4.90 -0.65
CA LEU A 87 -20.15 -4.38 -1.90
C LEU A 87 -20.14 -5.40 -3.05
N TYR A 88 -19.15 -6.27 -3.08
CA TYR A 88 -18.86 -7.24 -4.13
C TYR A 88 -18.71 -8.62 -3.49
N LYS A 89 -19.83 -9.27 -3.18
CA LYS A 89 -19.88 -10.51 -2.38
C LYS A 89 -19.08 -11.69 -2.93
N ASN A 90 -18.85 -11.70 -4.25
CA ASN A 90 -18.06 -12.74 -4.92
C ASN A 90 -16.58 -12.37 -5.06
N ALA A 91 -16.15 -11.20 -4.61
CA ALA A 91 -14.76 -10.78 -4.75
C ALA A 91 -13.86 -11.62 -3.85
N ASN A 92 -12.82 -12.20 -4.45
CA ASN A 92 -11.81 -12.98 -3.74
C ASN A 92 -10.61 -12.09 -3.41
N LEU A 93 -10.28 -12.03 -2.13
CA LEU A 93 -9.16 -11.25 -1.64
C LEU A 93 -7.85 -12.04 -1.82
N THR A 94 -6.75 -11.35 -2.13
CA THR A 94 -5.44 -11.99 -2.26
C THR A 94 -4.44 -11.45 -1.22
N VAL A 95 -3.61 -10.47 -1.59
CA VAL A 95 -2.58 -9.86 -0.76
C VAL A 95 -2.82 -8.37 -0.59
N GLY A 96 -2.71 -7.90 0.67
CA GLY A 96 -2.88 -6.50 1.02
C GLY A 96 -1.74 -5.93 1.89
N PRO A 97 -0.51 -5.83 1.37
CA PRO A 97 0.62 -5.37 2.16
C PRO A 97 0.70 -3.84 2.22
N VAL A 98 1.50 -3.37 3.17
CA VAL A 98 1.94 -1.98 3.25
C VAL A 98 3.02 -1.71 2.20
N ILE A 99 3.05 -0.49 1.65
CA ILE A 99 4.03 -0.08 0.65
C ILE A 99 5.16 0.68 1.34
N ASP A 100 6.40 0.22 1.15
CA ASP A 100 7.60 0.79 1.78
C ASP A 100 7.98 2.19 1.23
N ASN A 101 7.44 2.58 0.07
CA ASN A 101 7.79 3.81 -0.66
C ASN A 101 7.17 5.11 -0.11
N GLY A 102 6.58 5.10 1.08
CA GLY A 102 6.16 6.33 1.76
C GLY A 102 5.22 6.08 2.94
N PRO A 103 5.14 7.02 3.89
CA PRO A 103 4.26 6.86 5.05
C PRO A 103 2.80 6.89 4.60
N GLY A 104 2.06 5.86 4.99
CA GLY A 104 0.61 5.80 4.88
C GLY A 104 0.08 4.96 3.73
N PHE A 105 0.90 4.40 2.84
CA PHE A 105 0.46 3.71 1.63
C PHE A 105 0.26 2.21 1.82
N PHE A 106 -0.86 1.70 1.32
CA PHE A 106 -1.15 0.28 1.21
C PHE A 106 -1.80 -0.02 -0.13
N TYR A 107 -1.89 -1.30 -0.47
CA TYR A 107 -2.76 -1.75 -1.56
C TYR A 107 -3.48 -3.03 -1.17
N TYR A 108 -4.47 -3.41 -1.98
CA TYR A 108 -5.07 -4.74 -1.94
C TYR A 108 -5.27 -5.25 -3.36
N ASP A 109 -4.77 -6.45 -3.65
CA ASP A 109 -5.01 -7.18 -4.89
C ASP A 109 -6.26 -8.04 -4.78
N ILE A 110 -7.23 -7.81 -5.67
CA ILE A 110 -8.58 -8.37 -5.58
C ILE A 110 -8.98 -8.98 -6.93
N ASP A 111 -9.52 -10.19 -6.92
CA ASP A 111 -10.22 -10.78 -8.06
C ASP A 111 -11.72 -10.51 -7.92
N PHE A 112 -12.23 -9.59 -8.74
CA PHE A 112 -13.63 -9.17 -8.73
C PHE A 112 -14.58 -10.15 -9.46
N GLN A 113 -14.12 -11.32 -9.88
CA GLN A 113 -14.93 -12.35 -10.57
C GLN A 113 -15.75 -11.79 -11.75
N GLY A 114 -15.13 -10.93 -12.56
CA GLY A 114 -15.76 -10.32 -13.74
C GLY A 114 -16.42 -8.97 -13.51
N ALA A 115 -16.60 -8.51 -12.26
CA ALA A 115 -17.01 -7.13 -12.03
C ALA A 115 -15.87 -6.16 -12.38
N ILE A 116 -16.23 -5.04 -13.02
CA ILE A 116 -15.30 -3.99 -13.39
C ILE A 116 -15.38 -2.92 -12.30
N VAL A 117 -14.23 -2.63 -11.69
CA VAL A 117 -14.09 -1.54 -10.73
C VAL A 117 -13.21 -0.47 -11.34
N THR A 118 -13.66 0.77 -11.27
CA THR A 118 -12.94 1.95 -11.78
C THR A 118 -12.75 2.99 -10.68
N PRO A 119 -11.95 4.05 -10.89
CA PRO A 119 -11.79 5.12 -9.91
C PRO A 119 -13.12 5.82 -9.53
N GLU A 120 -14.14 5.77 -10.39
CA GLU A 120 -15.48 6.28 -10.15
C GLU A 120 -16.21 5.51 -9.03
N ASP A 121 -15.81 4.27 -8.73
CA ASP A 121 -16.36 3.47 -7.63
C ASP A 121 -15.73 3.80 -6.27
N PHE A 122 -14.62 4.54 -6.24
CA PHE A 122 -13.92 4.86 -4.99
C PHE A 122 -14.82 5.54 -3.96
N PRO A 123 -15.65 6.55 -4.29
CA PRO A 123 -16.56 7.15 -3.31
C PRO A 123 -17.51 6.13 -2.68
N LYS A 124 -17.97 5.14 -3.44
CA LYS A 124 -18.85 4.07 -2.95
C LYS A 124 -18.10 3.14 -2.00
N ILE A 125 -16.88 2.73 -2.35
CA ILE A 125 -16.04 1.88 -1.51
C ILE A 125 -15.63 2.60 -0.23
N GLU A 126 -15.20 3.87 -0.34
CA GLU A 126 -14.83 4.70 0.81
C GLU A 126 -16.01 4.93 1.75
N ALA A 127 -17.22 5.14 1.22
CA ALA A 127 -18.42 5.26 2.05
C ALA A 127 -18.71 3.96 2.83
N GLU A 128 -18.46 2.79 2.25
CA GLU A 128 -18.58 1.51 2.96
C GLU A 128 -17.48 1.34 4.02
N MET A 129 -16.24 1.71 3.71
CA MET A 129 -15.16 1.76 4.71
C MET A 129 -15.53 2.68 5.88
N GLU A 130 -16.13 3.85 5.61
CA GLU A 130 -16.56 4.78 6.66
C GLU A 130 -17.66 4.19 7.55
N LYS A 131 -18.59 3.40 6.99
CA LYS A 131 -19.60 2.69 7.79
C LYS A 131 -18.96 1.67 8.73
N ILE A 132 -17.99 0.90 8.25
CA ILE A 132 -17.25 -0.10 9.06
C ILE A 132 -16.46 0.58 10.18
N VAL A 133 -15.87 1.75 9.92
CA VAL A 133 -15.18 2.54 10.95
C VAL A 133 -16.17 3.09 11.98
N LYS A 134 -17.34 3.56 11.57
CA LYS A 134 -18.39 4.03 12.49
C LYS A 134 -18.97 2.91 13.37
N ALA A 135 -19.01 1.69 12.85
CA ALA A 135 -19.45 0.52 13.61
C ALA A 135 -18.45 0.08 14.70
N ASP A 136 -17.20 0.56 14.65
CA ASP A 136 -16.14 0.33 15.65
C ASP A 136 -15.97 -1.15 16.05
N HIS A 137 -15.91 -2.02 15.05
CA HIS A 137 -15.77 -3.45 15.28
C HIS A 137 -14.45 -3.76 16.02
N PRO A 138 -14.49 -4.56 17.10
CA PRO A 138 -13.28 -5.04 17.74
C PRO A 138 -12.54 -5.98 16.77
N VAL A 139 -11.22 -5.82 16.71
CA VAL A 139 -10.35 -6.73 15.96
C VAL A 139 -10.03 -7.92 16.84
N TRP A 140 -10.33 -9.12 16.34
CA TRP A 140 -10.00 -10.37 17.00
C TRP A 140 -8.98 -11.16 16.18
N ARG A 141 -8.24 -12.03 16.86
CA ARG A 141 -7.26 -12.93 16.27
C ARG A 141 -7.53 -14.36 16.72
N LYS A 142 -7.45 -15.30 15.79
CA LYS A 142 -7.52 -16.74 16.09
C LYS A 142 -6.36 -17.47 15.42
N VAL A 143 -5.74 -18.39 16.15
CA VAL A 143 -4.83 -19.39 15.56
C VAL A 143 -5.63 -20.64 15.28
N VAL A 144 -5.48 -21.18 14.08
CA VAL A 144 -6.16 -22.40 13.64
C VAL A 144 -5.16 -23.30 12.94
N SER A 145 -5.45 -24.60 12.93
CA SER A 145 -4.68 -25.53 12.10
C SER A 145 -4.83 -25.19 10.62
N LYS A 146 -3.78 -25.47 9.84
CA LYS A 146 -3.74 -25.31 8.39
C LYS A 146 -4.94 -25.99 7.71
N LYS A 147 -5.26 -27.21 8.14
CA LYS A 147 -6.42 -27.98 7.67
C LYS A 147 -7.74 -27.25 7.91
N GLN A 148 -7.99 -26.77 9.13
CA GLN A 148 -9.22 -26.03 9.45
C GLN A 148 -9.33 -24.74 8.64
N ALA A 149 -8.22 -24.02 8.45
CA ALA A 149 -8.19 -22.81 7.64
C ALA A 149 -8.56 -23.11 6.17
N ILE A 150 -7.97 -24.14 5.57
CA ILE A 150 -8.26 -24.55 4.19
C ILE A 150 -9.75 -24.90 4.05
N GLU A 151 -10.29 -25.75 4.93
CA GLU A 151 -11.71 -26.12 4.91
C GLU A 151 -12.64 -24.90 5.04
N THR A 152 -12.24 -23.91 5.86
CA THR A 152 -13.01 -22.67 6.03
C THR A 152 -13.01 -21.82 4.76
N PHE A 153 -11.83 -21.53 4.20
CA PHE A 153 -11.73 -20.70 2.99
C PHE A 153 -12.26 -21.40 1.74
N GLN A 154 -12.23 -22.74 1.69
CA GLN A 154 -12.85 -23.52 0.63
C GLN A 154 -14.38 -23.37 0.62
N LYS A 155 -15.03 -23.38 1.79
CA LYS A 155 -16.48 -23.12 1.90
C LYS A 155 -16.86 -21.71 1.48
N LEU A 156 -15.96 -20.75 1.66
CA LEU A 156 -16.13 -19.35 1.25
C LEU A 156 -15.80 -19.09 -0.23
N GLY A 157 -15.25 -20.07 -0.95
CA GLY A 157 -14.83 -19.89 -2.34
C GLY A 157 -13.53 -19.08 -2.53
N GLU A 158 -12.76 -18.89 -1.45
CA GLU A 158 -11.56 -18.04 -1.40
C GLU A 158 -10.31 -18.78 -1.89
N LYS A 159 -10.29 -19.08 -3.20
CA LYS A 159 -9.24 -19.91 -3.84
C LYS A 159 -7.81 -19.42 -3.59
N TYR A 160 -7.59 -18.10 -3.57
CA TYR A 160 -6.25 -17.53 -3.37
C TYR A 160 -5.75 -17.72 -1.95
N LYS A 161 -6.63 -17.67 -0.95
CA LYS A 161 -6.25 -17.87 0.44
C LYS A 161 -5.80 -19.31 0.67
N ILE A 162 -6.47 -20.28 0.04
CA ILE A 162 -6.07 -21.70 0.08
C ILE A 162 -4.64 -21.86 -0.47
N GLU A 163 -4.35 -21.30 -1.65
CA GLU A 163 -2.99 -21.36 -2.23
C GLU A 163 -1.93 -20.70 -1.33
N ILE A 164 -2.27 -19.58 -0.67
CA ILE A 164 -1.35 -18.92 0.26
C ILE A 164 -1.09 -19.82 1.46
N ILE A 165 -2.14 -20.42 2.04
CA ILE A 165 -2.04 -21.32 3.20
C ILE A 165 -1.17 -22.52 2.86
N ASP A 166 -1.37 -23.14 1.70
CA ASP A 166 -0.58 -24.29 1.24
C ASP A 166 0.91 -23.98 1.19
N GLY A 167 1.29 -22.76 0.79
CA GLY A 167 2.67 -22.30 0.76
C GLY A 167 3.29 -21.97 2.12
N ILE A 168 2.52 -21.97 3.21
CA ILE A 168 3.04 -21.70 4.57
C ILE A 168 3.63 -23.01 5.15
N PRO A 169 4.90 -23.02 5.59
CA PRO A 169 5.52 -24.22 6.18
C PRO A 169 4.98 -24.62 7.55
N SER A 170 4.36 -23.69 8.27
CA SER A 170 3.76 -23.94 9.59
C SER A 170 2.45 -24.72 9.48
N GLU A 171 2.22 -25.64 10.42
CA GLU A 171 0.95 -26.38 10.56
C GLU A 171 -0.18 -25.52 11.15
N GLU A 172 0.16 -24.33 11.66
CA GLU A 172 -0.80 -23.34 12.16
C GLU A 172 -0.71 -22.03 11.38
N VAL A 173 -1.86 -21.40 11.20
CA VAL A 173 -2.00 -20.08 10.59
C VAL A 173 -2.88 -19.19 11.47
N SER A 174 -2.68 -17.88 11.38
CA SER A 174 -3.57 -16.92 12.03
C SER A 174 -4.60 -16.33 11.08
N ILE A 175 -5.77 -16.07 11.66
CA ILE A 175 -6.88 -15.37 11.05
C ILE A 175 -7.16 -14.15 11.92
N TYR A 176 -7.38 -13.01 11.27
CA TYR A 176 -7.83 -11.77 11.92
C TYR A 176 -9.21 -11.40 11.40
N GLY A 177 -10.08 -10.91 12.28
CA GLY A 177 -11.41 -10.49 11.89
C GLY A 177 -11.90 -9.23 12.57
N MET A 178 -12.92 -8.64 11.96
CA MET A 178 -13.64 -7.45 12.40
C MET A 178 -15.14 -7.75 12.33
N GLY A 179 -15.75 -7.96 13.50
CA GLY A 179 -17.11 -8.49 13.55
C GLY A 179 -17.17 -9.90 12.96
N GLU A 180 -18.08 -10.15 12.02
CA GLU A 180 -18.22 -11.43 11.34
C GLU A 180 -17.23 -11.64 10.19
N TRP A 181 -16.65 -10.56 9.66
CA TRP A 181 -15.68 -10.62 8.57
C TRP A 181 -14.31 -11.03 9.09
N PHE A 182 -13.58 -11.83 8.32
CA PHE A 182 -12.22 -12.24 8.65
C PHE A 182 -11.36 -12.51 7.42
N ASP A 183 -10.05 -12.51 7.63
CA ASP A 183 -9.04 -12.73 6.62
C ASP A 183 -7.81 -13.47 7.16
N LEU A 184 -7.13 -14.21 6.29
CA LEU A 184 -5.86 -14.86 6.58
C LEU A 184 -4.78 -13.78 6.72
N CYS A 185 -4.21 -13.66 7.92
CA CYS A 185 -3.20 -12.66 8.19
C CYS A 185 -2.33 -13.02 9.38
N ARG A 186 -1.07 -12.58 9.37
CA ARG A 186 -0.13 -12.74 10.49
C ARG A 186 -0.21 -11.60 11.51
N GLY A 187 -0.72 -10.44 11.10
CA GLY A 187 -0.73 -9.22 11.88
C GLY A 187 0.65 -8.53 11.94
N PRO A 188 0.80 -7.53 12.82
CA PRO A 188 -0.20 -7.05 13.77
C PRO A 188 -1.29 -6.15 13.16
N HIS A 189 -2.37 -5.93 13.90
CA HIS A 189 -3.48 -5.04 13.61
C HIS A 189 -3.83 -4.13 14.79
N VAL A 190 -4.48 -3.01 14.47
CA VAL A 190 -5.07 -2.09 15.46
C VAL A 190 -6.19 -2.78 16.23
N PRO A 191 -6.52 -2.35 17.47
CA PRO A 191 -7.50 -3.07 18.31
C PRO A 191 -8.96 -2.98 17.85
N ASN A 192 -9.32 -1.98 17.03
CA ASN A 192 -10.67 -1.84 16.49
C ASN A 192 -10.68 -1.03 15.18
N SER A 193 -11.75 -1.17 14.39
CA SER A 193 -11.90 -0.43 13.13
C SER A 193 -12.08 1.08 13.34
N GLY A 194 -12.62 1.53 14.49
CA GLY A 194 -12.89 2.93 14.77
C GLY A 194 -11.66 3.83 14.85
N ILE A 195 -10.46 3.26 15.00
CA ILE A 195 -9.19 3.98 14.96
C ILE A 195 -8.83 4.44 13.53
N LEU A 196 -9.34 3.77 12.48
CA LEU A 196 -8.99 4.02 11.07
C LEU A 196 -9.75 5.20 10.46
N LYS A 197 -9.73 6.37 11.11
CA LYS A 197 -10.65 7.49 10.84
C LYS A 197 -10.38 8.29 9.56
N SER A 198 -9.20 8.20 8.97
CA SER A 198 -8.83 9.02 7.82
C SER A 198 -8.09 8.19 6.79
N PHE A 199 -8.76 7.87 5.69
CA PHE A 199 -8.18 7.15 4.56
C PHE A 199 -8.65 7.76 3.24
N LYS A 200 -7.96 7.39 2.15
CA LYS A 200 -8.33 7.77 0.79
C LYS A 200 -7.86 6.70 -0.19
N LEU A 201 -8.70 6.30 -1.13
CA LEU A 201 -8.31 5.49 -2.28
C LEU A 201 -7.71 6.40 -3.36
N THR A 202 -6.58 5.99 -3.92
CA THR A 202 -5.71 6.89 -4.70
C THR A 202 -5.55 6.48 -6.15
N ALA A 203 -5.47 5.19 -6.43
CA ALA A 203 -5.23 4.67 -7.76
C ALA A 203 -5.69 3.23 -7.90
N ILE A 204 -5.88 2.80 -9.15
CA ILE A 204 -6.18 1.42 -9.51
C ILE A 204 -5.16 0.96 -10.56
N SER A 205 -4.77 -0.31 -10.51
CA SER A 205 -3.88 -0.91 -11.53
C SER A 205 -4.14 -2.40 -11.69
N GLY A 206 -3.63 -3.01 -12.76
CA GLY A 206 -3.67 -4.46 -12.96
C GLY A 206 -2.41 -5.13 -12.40
N ALA A 207 -2.61 -6.14 -11.55
CA ALA A 207 -1.58 -7.05 -11.07
C ALA A 207 -1.83 -8.46 -11.62
N TYR A 208 -0.78 -9.29 -11.71
CA TYR A 208 -0.94 -10.71 -12.02
C TYR A 208 -0.67 -11.52 -10.77
N TRP A 209 -1.49 -12.55 -10.52
CA TRP A 209 -1.29 -13.42 -9.37
C TRP A 209 0.11 -14.06 -9.38
N LYS A 210 0.81 -14.02 -8.24
CA LYS A 210 2.23 -14.43 -8.10
C LYS A 210 3.19 -13.75 -9.07
N ALA A 211 2.82 -12.57 -9.58
CA ALA A 211 3.55 -11.83 -10.61
C ALA A 211 3.80 -12.60 -11.92
N ASP A 212 3.01 -13.65 -12.20
CA ASP A 212 3.10 -14.43 -13.43
C ASP A 212 1.98 -14.04 -14.39
N LYS A 213 2.37 -13.56 -15.59
CA LYS A 213 1.46 -13.14 -16.66
C LYS A 213 0.50 -14.24 -17.14
N ASN A 214 0.81 -15.51 -16.87
CA ASN A 214 -0.03 -16.64 -17.24
C ASN A 214 -1.16 -16.89 -16.23
N ASN A 215 -1.07 -16.30 -15.03
CA ASN A 215 -2.08 -16.42 -13.99
C ASN A 215 -3.19 -15.36 -14.15
N SER A 216 -4.23 -15.48 -13.32
CA SER A 216 -5.35 -14.52 -13.29
C SER A 216 -4.86 -13.08 -13.11
N MET A 217 -5.45 -12.18 -13.89
CA MET A 217 -5.30 -10.74 -13.70
C MET A 217 -6.16 -10.28 -12.53
N LEU A 218 -5.54 -9.59 -11.59
CA LEU A 218 -6.14 -9.03 -10.39
C LEU A 218 -6.23 -7.51 -10.53
N THR A 219 -7.20 -6.93 -9.83
CA THR A 219 -7.33 -5.48 -9.67
C THR A 219 -6.67 -5.05 -8.38
N ARG A 220 -5.62 -4.24 -8.49
CA ARG A 220 -4.92 -3.63 -7.36
C ARG A 220 -5.54 -2.28 -7.06
N ILE A 221 -6.11 -2.12 -5.87
CA ILE A 221 -6.58 -0.83 -5.36
C ILE A 221 -5.54 -0.27 -4.39
N TYR A 222 -5.07 0.94 -4.64
CA TYR A 222 -4.14 1.66 -3.78
C TYR A 222 -4.88 2.59 -2.82
N GLY A 223 -4.47 2.58 -1.56
CA GLY A 223 -5.02 3.44 -0.53
C GLY A 223 -3.93 4.13 0.29
N VAL A 224 -4.35 5.17 0.99
CA VAL A 224 -3.58 5.79 2.04
C VAL A 224 -4.39 5.92 3.31
N ALA A 225 -3.76 5.75 4.48
CA ALA A 225 -4.42 5.90 5.77
C ALA A 225 -3.55 6.69 6.76
N PHE A 226 -4.21 7.56 7.52
CA PHE A 226 -3.62 8.43 8.54
C PHE A 226 -4.49 8.45 9.81
N PRO A 227 -3.92 8.70 11.00
CA PRO A 227 -4.67 8.81 12.25
C PRO A 227 -5.63 10.00 12.24
N THR A 228 -5.26 11.09 11.56
CA THR A 228 -6.07 12.30 11.47
C THR A 228 -6.08 12.87 10.05
N LYS A 229 -7.17 13.57 9.72
CA LYS A 229 -7.30 14.34 8.47
C LYS A 229 -6.18 15.39 8.32
N LYS A 230 -5.71 15.99 9.43
CA LYS A 230 -4.61 16.97 9.42
C LYS A 230 -3.30 16.34 8.94
N ASN A 231 -2.99 15.12 9.39
CA ASN A 231 -1.81 14.37 8.94
C ASN A 231 -1.88 14.10 7.43
N TRP A 232 -3.05 13.66 6.96
CA TRP A 232 -3.30 13.43 5.53
C TRP A 232 -3.06 14.69 4.71
N ILE A 233 -3.70 15.81 5.06
CA ILE A 233 -3.60 17.08 4.33
C ILE A 233 -2.13 17.53 4.24
N ASN A 234 -1.39 17.47 5.35
CA ASN A 234 0.02 17.86 5.39
C ASN A 234 0.87 17.01 4.44
N ILE A 235 0.70 15.68 4.48
CA ILE A 235 1.45 14.75 3.63
C ILE A 235 1.03 14.89 2.16
N PHE A 236 -0.26 15.07 1.88
CA PHE A 236 -0.76 15.33 0.54
C PHE A 236 -0.12 16.58 -0.08
N PHE A 237 -0.05 17.69 0.67
CA PHE A 237 0.62 18.90 0.19
C PHE A 237 2.12 18.69 -0.06
N LYS A 238 2.81 17.94 0.82
CA LYS A 238 4.23 17.57 0.62
C LYS A 238 4.43 16.73 -0.65
N LEU A 239 3.60 15.71 -0.86
CA LEU A 239 3.64 14.86 -2.05
C LEU A 239 3.36 15.66 -3.32
N ARG A 240 2.37 16.55 -3.30
CA ARG A 240 2.05 17.43 -4.44
C ARG A 240 3.19 18.39 -4.76
N LYS A 241 3.80 19.00 -3.75
CA LYS A 241 4.97 19.87 -3.91
C LYS A 241 6.15 19.10 -4.51
N ARG A 242 6.48 17.93 -3.95
CA ARG A 242 7.57 17.07 -4.45
C ARG A 242 7.33 16.60 -5.88
N ARG A 243 6.09 16.24 -6.23
CA ARG A 243 5.72 15.89 -7.61
C ARG A 243 5.92 17.06 -8.57
N LYS A 244 5.51 18.28 -8.17
CA LYS A 244 5.73 19.50 -8.95
C LYS A 244 7.22 19.77 -9.16
N GLU A 245 8.03 19.69 -8.11
CA GLU A 245 9.49 19.85 -8.19
C GLU A 245 10.15 18.80 -9.10
N ILE A 246 9.71 17.54 -9.04
CA ILE A 246 10.18 16.47 -9.94
C ILE A 246 9.83 16.80 -11.40
N ILE A 247 8.60 17.23 -11.67
CA ILE A 247 8.16 17.62 -13.02
C ILE A 247 8.98 18.82 -13.51
N GLU A 248 9.10 19.89 -12.72
CA GLU A 248 9.88 21.07 -13.10
C GLU A 248 11.36 20.75 -13.32
N ARG A 249 11.97 19.92 -12.46
CA ARG A 249 13.36 19.48 -12.63
C ARG A 249 13.51 18.60 -13.88
N SER A 250 12.52 17.76 -14.16
CA SER A 250 12.47 16.92 -15.35
C SER A 250 12.37 17.77 -16.61
N GLU A 251 11.46 18.75 -16.66
CA GLU A 251 11.29 19.69 -17.76
C GLU A 251 12.50 20.61 -17.95
N LYS A 252 13.21 20.99 -16.88
CA LYS A 252 14.45 21.77 -16.97
C LYS A 252 15.61 20.97 -17.56
N ARG A 253 15.60 19.64 -17.44
CA ARG A 253 16.72 18.78 -17.83
C ARG A 253 16.47 18.03 -19.15
N TRP A 254 15.21 17.77 -19.49
CA TRP A 254 14.83 16.89 -20.60
C TRP A 254 13.79 17.56 -21.51
N ILE A 255 13.85 17.24 -22.80
CA ILE A 255 12.81 17.50 -23.79
C ILE A 255 12.16 16.16 -24.10
N TYR A 256 10.84 16.09 -23.96
CA TYR A 256 10.07 14.88 -24.20
C TYR A 256 9.31 14.98 -25.52
N PHE A 257 9.41 13.94 -26.35
CA PHE A 257 8.67 13.77 -27.60
C PHE A 257 7.68 12.62 -27.45
N LEU A 258 6.42 12.85 -27.84
CA LEU A 258 5.39 11.83 -27.87
C LEU A 258 5.18 11.36 -29.31
N PHE A 259 5.52 10.12 -29.60
CA PHE A 259 5.23 9.50 -30.89
C PHE A 259 3.94 8.69 -30.79
N LYS A 260 2.90 9.11 -31.51
CA LYS A 260 1.69 8.31 -31.72
C LYS A 260 1.85 7.48 -32.99
N ARG A 261 2.04 6.17 -32.87
CA ARG A 261 1.65 5.21 -33.92
C ARG A 261 0.28 4.64 -33.56
N LYS A 262 -0.49 4.22 -34.57
CA LYS A 262 -1.92 3.82 -34.54
C LYS A 262 -2.38 2.86 -33.42
N VAL A 263 -1.50 2.35 -32.54
CA VAL A 263 -1.88 1.42 -31.47
C VAL A 263 -1.14 1.60 -30.13
N GLN A 264 0.00 2.32 -30.06
CA GLN A 264 0.67 2.60 -28.78
C GLN A 264 1.58 3.84 -28.86
N GLY A 265 1.46 4.73 -27.87
CA GLY A 265 2.30 5.93 -27.77
C GLY A 265 3.64 5.61 -27.09
N PHE A 266 4.74 6.12 -27.63
CA PHE A 266 6.06 6.07 -26.98
C PHE A 266 6.48 7.48 -26.57
N LEU A 267 6.93 7.62 -25.32
CA LEU A 267 7.53 8.85 -24.79
C LEU A 267 9.06 8.73 -24.85
N PHE A 268 9.70 9.63 -25.59
CA PHE A 268 11.15 9.72 -25.69
C PHE A 268 11.66 10.98 -25.00
N GLY A 269 12.63 10.87 -24.09
CA GLY A 269 13.28 12.02 -23.46
C GLY A 269 14.71 12.21 -23.96
N ILE A 270 15.07 13.42 -24.39
CA ILE A 270 16.45 13.82 -24.75
C ILE A 270 16.92 14.88 -23.75
N PRO A 271 18.13 14.81 -23.19
CA PRO A 271 18.67 15.89 -22.36
C PRO A 271 18.72 17.19 -23.14
N LYS A 272 18.29 18.31 -22.53
CA LYS A 272 18.27 19.63 -23.19
C LYS A 272 19.63 20.02 -23.76
N GLU A 273 20.71 19.74 -23.03
CA GLU A 273 22.10 19.96 -23.44
C GLU A 273 22.45 19.29 -24.78
N GLN A 274 21.89 18.11 -25.05
CA GLN A 274 22.12 17.38 -26.31
C GLN A 274 21.23 17.89 -27.45
N PHE A 275 20.07 18.49 -27.13
CA PHE A 275 19.16 19.03 -28.12
C PHE A 275 19.68 20.33 -28.76
N PHE A 276 20.24 21.24 -27.96
CA PHE A 276 20.76 22.53 -28.45
C PHE A 276 22.07 22.40 -29.26
N GLY A 277 22.73 21.24 -29.25
CA GLY A 277 23.88 20.93 -30.10
C GLY A 277 23.52 20.44 -31.51
N ILE A 278 22.23 20.27 -31.83
CA ILE A 278 21.75 19.86 -33.16
C ILE A 278 21.44 21.12 -33.95
N HIS A 279 22.40 21.61 -34.73
CA HIS A 279 22.21 22.77 -35.60
C HIS A 279 21.03 22.57 -36.58
N SER A 280 20.29 23.66 -36.76
CA SER A 280 19.02 23.84 -37.46
C SER A 280 19.07 23.60 -38.96
N GLN A 281 19.32 22.36 -39.40
CA GLN A 281 19.03 21.96 -40.78
C GLN A 281 18.17 20.69 -40.78
N SER A 282 16.93 20.88 -41.24
CA SER A 282 15.92 19.86 -41.57
C SER A 282 15.34 19.01 -40.42
N ILE A 283 14.39 19.57 -39.66
CA ILE A 283 13.45 18.77 -38.86
C ILE A 283 12.25 18.43 -39.76
N PHE A 284 12.43 17.43 -40.63
CA PHE A 284 11.32 16.68 -41.23
C PHE A 284 11.25 15.33 -40.51
N VAL A 285 10.09 15.05 -39.92
CA VAL A 285 9.85 14.03 -38.89
C VAL A 285 10.27 12.57 -39.22
N PRO A 286 10.50 12.12 -40.48
CA PRO A 286 11.02 10.76 -40.71
C PRO A 286 12.53 10.59 -40.55
N ASN A 287 13.33 11.66 -40.68
CA ASN A 287 14.80 11.54 -40.81
C ASN A 287 15.58 11.74 -39.50
N VAL A 288 14.96 12.30 -38.46
CA VAL A 288 15.59 12.48 -37.14
C VAL A 288 16.06 11.15 -36.57
N THR A 289 15.31 10.06 -36.77
CA THR A 289 15.68 8.72 -36.32
C THR A 289 16.99 8.23 -36.95
N LYS A 290 17.19 8.39 -38.26
CA LYS A 290 18.42 7.89 -38.92
C LYS A 290 19.63 8.75 -38.62
N GLU A 291 19.48 10.08 -38.59
CA GLU A 291 20.58 11.01 -38.34
C GLU A 291 21.07 10.92 -36.87
N VAL A 292 20.14 10.84 -35.92
CA VAL A 292 20.45 10.70 -34.49
C VAL A 292 21.05 9.31 -34.21
N ILE A 293 20.52 8.22 -34.78
CA ILE A 293 21.10 6.88 -34.63
C ILE A 293 22.50 6.79 -35.26
N ARG A 294 22.73 7.43 -36.41
CA ARG A 294 24.01 7.36 -37.14
C ARG A 294 25.11 8.20 -36.50
N LYS A 295 24.80 9.36 -35.92
CA LYS A 295 25.77 10.21 -35.18
C LYS A 295 26.00 9.74 -33.73
N SER A 296 25.20 8.79 -33.22
CA SER A 296 25.20 8.39 -31.82
C SER A 296 25.88 7.05 -31.51
N LYS A 297 27.07 6.79 -32.08
CA LYS A 297 27.96 5.71 -31.61
C LYS A 297 28.35 5.80 -30.11
N ARG A 298 27.83 6.79 -29.37
CA ARG A 298 28.04 7.02 -27.92
C ARG A 298 26.78 7.39 -27.11
N LEU A 299 25.55 7.16 -27.59
CA LEU A 299 24.38 7.32 -26.73
C LEU A 299 24.13 6.04 -25.93
N ARG A 300 24.39 6.09 -24.62
CA ARG A 300 23.83 5.12 -23.68
C ARG A 300 22.32 5.34 -23.66
N TYR A 301 21.59 4.41 -24.26
CA TYR A 301 20.14 4.32 -24.11
C TYR A 301 19.82 4.08 -22.65
N PHE A 302 19.21 5.05 -21.97
CA PHE A 302 18.42 4.75 -20.79
C PHE A 302 16.98 4.57 -21.28
N LEU A 303 16.61 3.32 -21.55
CA LEU A 303 15.21 2.93 -21.39
C LEU A 303 14.98 2.95 -19.88
N PRO A 304 14.22 3.90 -19.33
CA PRO A 304 13.81 3.74 -17.95
C PRO A 304 12.89 2.51 -17.95
N ASN A 305 13.25 1.50 -17.17
CA ASN A 305 12.37 0.38 -16.85
C ASN A 305 11.14 0.93 -16.09
N PHE A 306 10.21 1.54 -16.82
CA PHE A 306 8.89 1.86 -16.33
C PHE A 306 8.04 0.61 -16.49
N GLY A 307 8.16 -0.27 -15.51
CA GLY A 307 7.12 -1.24 -15.21
C GLY A 307 5.83 -0.46 -14.92
N ARG A 308 4.89 -0.55 -15.87
CA ARG A 308 3.46 -0.20 -15.80
C ARG A 308 3.08 1.17 -15.24
N SER A 309 2.78 2.05 -16.20
CA SER A 309 1.98 3.29 -16.15
C SER A 309 2.43 4.37 -15.16
N PRO A 310 2.66 5.58 -15.68
CA PRO A 310 1.71 6.62 -15.31
C PRO A 310 1.19 7.37 -16.53
N VAL A 311 -0.06 7.78 -16.43
CA VAL A 311 -0.73 8.77 -17.28
C VAL A 311 0.21 9.96 -17.52
N ILE A 312 0.76 10.02 -18.74
CA ILE A 312 1.55 11.16 -19.22
C ILE A 312 0.55 12.23 -19.61
N GLY A 313 0.48 13.28 -18.80
CA GLY A 313 -0.15 14.54 -19.18
C GLY A 313 0.55 15.10 -20.42
N ILE A 314 -0.22 15.25 -21.49
CA ILE A 314 0.18 15.86 -22.74
C ILE A 314 0.45 17.35 -22.48
N ILE A 315 1.70 17.79 -22.60
CA ILE A 315 2.02 19.22 -22.69
C ILE A 315 1.86 19.61 -24.16
N PHE A 316 0.85 20.43 -24.46
CA PHE A 316 0.73 21.14 -25.72
C PHE A 316 1.89 22.14 -25.83
N MET A 317 2.77 21.99 -26.81
CA MET A 317 3.54 23.13 -27.30
C MET A 317 2.56 24.07 -28.03
N ARG A 318 2.24 25.20 -27.40
CA ARG A 318 1.69 26.35 -28.12
C ARG A 318 2.73 26.79 -29.15
N THR A 319 2.41 26.60 -30.42
CA THR A 319 3.08 27.27 -31.53
C THR A 319 2.85 28.77 -31.41
N CYS A 320 3.84 29.50 -30.92
CA CYS A 320 4.03 30.89 -31.31
C CYS A 320 5.04 30.90 -32.47
N ILE A 321 4.54 30.91 -33.69
CA ILE A 321 5.28 31.32 -34.89
C ILE A 321 4.46 32.42 -35.56
N LEU A 322 4.91 33.65 -35.34
CA LEU A 322 5.04 34.76 -36.29
C LEU A 322 3.93 35.00 -37.33
N ARG A 323 3.27 36.16 -37.19
CA ARG A 323 2.87 37.10 -38.25
C ARG A 323 3.01 38.49 -37.60
N THR A 324 3.77 39.48 -38.07
CA THR A 324 4.47 39.79 -39.32
C THR A 324 5.74 40.56 -38.95
#